data_AF-A0A2I1F0S7-F1
#
_entry.id   AF-A0A2I1F0S7-F1
#
_cell.length_a   1.000
_cell.length_b   1.000
_cell.length_c   1.000
_cell.angle_alpha   90.00
_cell.angle_beta   90.00
_cell.angle_gamma   90.00
#
_symmetry.space_group_name_H-M   'P 1'
#
loop_
_entity.id
_entity.type
_entity.pdbx_description
1 polymer ?
#
loop_
_entity_poly.entity_id
_entity_poly.type
_entity_poly.pdbx_seq_one_letter_code
_entity_poly.pdbx_strand_id
1 'polypeptide(L)'
;MSNPFRYIYNKVQENDIKKLARKSGTTQEGLPPALNNHETAALALKVLKRDKNMPALVFHWDPAGFNDVATFSNNRNGVMGQNLAAVITNLTASGARNYNNIIFTFPNGTSIGTWKQQMDTNIPWVRSQTRIPNVIHTVTRINRVTEHDTGTPSSAFDLEDFSDVFN
;
A
#
# COMPACT_ATOMS: atom_id res chain seq x y z
N MET A 1 -10.11 13.86 34.65
CA MET A 1 -9.86 12.40 34.68
C MET A 1 -9.70 11.91 33.25
N SER A 2 -8.64 11.18 32.93
CA SER A 2 -8.42 10.65 31.57
C SER A 2 -9.38 9.48 31.32
N ASN A 3 -10.03 9.43 30.16
CA ASN A 3 -10.98 8.38 29.82
C ASN A 3 -10.23 7.03 29.64
N PRO A 4 -10.51 5.99 30.45
CA PRO A 4 -9.79 4.72 30.39
C PRO A 4 -9.91 4.03 29.02
N PHE A 5 -11.01 4.23 28.29
CA PHE A 5 -11.17 3.69 26.94
C PHE A 5 -10.22 4.36 25.93
N ARG A 6 -9.95 5.66 26.09
CA ARG A 6 -8.98 6.37 25.24
C ARG A 6 -7.55 5.90 25.48
N TYR A 7 -7.20 5.61 26.74
CA TYR A 7 -5.91 5.02 27.09
C TYR A 7 -5.72 3.62 26.49
N ILE A 8 -6.73 2.76 26.60
CA ILE A 8 -6.70 1.41 26.02
C ILE A 8 -6.61 1.48 24.50
N TYR A 9 -7.41 2.33 23.86
CA TYR A 9 -7.40 2.54 22.42
C TYR A 9 -6.01 2.96 21.94
N ASN A 10 -5.42 4.01 22.51
CA ASN A 10 -4.08 4.49 22.14
C ASN A 10 -3.01 3.38 22.30
N LYS A 11 -3.11 2.56 23.36
CA LYS A 11 -2.22 1.41 23.55
C LYS A 11 -2.35 0.36 22.45
N VAL A 12 -3.58 0.04 22.03
CA VAL A 12 -3.81 -0.88 20.91
C VAL A 12 -3.23 -0.29 19.62
N GLN A 13 -3.42 1.02 19.41
CA GLN A 13 -2.90 1.70 18.22
C GLN A 13 -1.39 1.57 18.07
N GLU A 14 -0.65 1.92 19.14
CA GLU A 14 0.80 1.78 19.18
C GLU A 14 1.24 0.32 19.04
N ASN A 15 0.46 -0.63 19.56
CA ASN A 15 0.82 -2.04 19.54
C ASN A 15 0.83 -2.60 18.11
N ASP A 16 -0.11 -2.22 17.25
CA ASP A 16 -0.14 -2.71 15.87
C ASP A 16 1.02 -2.18 15.03
N ILE A 17 1.34 -0.89 15.17
CA ILE A 17 2.51 -0.28 14.51
C ILE A 17 3.81 -0.93 15.02
N LYS A 18 3.98 -1.05 16.35
CA LYS A 18 5.15 -1.72 16.96
C LYS A 18 5.27 -3.17 16.51
N LYS A 19 4.15 -3.88 16.42
CA LYS A 19 4.12 -5.28 15.98
C LYS A 19 4.49 -5.42 14.52
N LEU A 20 4.00 -4.55 13.64
CA LEU A 20 4.38 -4.54 12.24
C LEU A 20 5.88 -4.23 12.09
N ALA A 21 6.37 -3.16 12.73
CA ALA A 21 7.79 -2.80 12.73
C ALA A 21 8.70 -3.96 13.18
N ARG A 22 8.36 -4.60 14.31
CA ARG A 22 9.09 -5.78 14.83
C ARG A 22 9.10 -6.93 13.83
N LYS A 23 7.96 -7.23 13.20
CA LYS A 23 7.88 -8.28 12.17
C LYS A 23 8.67 -7.93 10.92
N SER A 24 8.84 -6.64 10.65
CA SER A 24 9.63 -6.12 9.55
C SER A 24 11.10 -5.86 9.90
N GLY A 25 11.56 -6.26 11.09
CA GLY A 25 12.95 -6.07 11.51
C GLY A 25 13.37 -4.60 11.66
N THR A 26 12.43 -3.68 11.86
CA THR A 26 12.67 -2.23 11.94
C THR A 26 12.04 -1.60 13.20
N THR A 27 12.28 -0.31 13.42
CA THR A 27 11.61 0.49 14.46
C THR A 27 10.35 1.14 13.90
N GLN A 28 9.55 1.81 14.75
CA GLN A 28 8.34 2.49 14.27
C GLN A 28 8.68 3.64 13.31
N GLU A 29 9.77 4.35 13.58
CA GLU A 29 10.28 5.46 12.77
C GLU A 29 10.83 4.97 11.42
N GLY A 30 11.29 3.71 11.36
CA GLY A 30 11.75 3.07 10.13
C GLY A 30 10.64 2.44 9.30
N LEU A 31 9.36 2.54 9.70
CA LEU A 31 8.25 2.12 8.86
C LEU A 31 7.98 3.15 7.76
N PRO A 32 7.64 2.70 6.54
CA PRO A 32 7.18 3.59 5.49
C PRO A 32 5.95 4.41 5.92
N PRO A 33 5.77 5.65 5.41
CA PRO A 33 4.72 6.55 5.87
C PRO A 33 3.32 5.94 5.90
N ALA A 34 2.92 5.18 4.86
CA ALA A 34 1.61 4.52 4.83
C ALA A 34 1.42 3.48 5.95
N LEU A 35 2.49 2.83 6.38
CA LEU A 35 2.48 1.80 7.42
C LEU A 35 2.69 2.38 8.83
N ASN A 36 3.18 3.61 8.94
CA ASN A 36 3.26 4.36 10.20
C ASN A 36 1.91 5.04 10.56
N ASN A 37 0.82 4.34 10.30
CA ASN A 37 -0.55 4.71 10.64
C ASN A 37 -1.23 3.48 11.22
N HIS A 38 -1.96 3.65 12.33
CA HIS A 38 -2.57 2.52 13.03
C HIS A 38 -3.55 1.73 12.15
N GLU A 39 -4.45 2.41 11.44
CA GLU A 39 -5.49 1.76 10.66
C GLU A 39 -4.88 0.92 9.53
N THR A 40 -3.90 1.48 8.81
CA THR A 40 -3.18 0.77 7.76
C THR A 40 -2.33 -0.36 8.34
N ALA A 41 -1.65 -0.17 9.48
CA ALA A 41 -0.84 -1.22 10.11
C ALA A 41 -1.70 -2.39 10.59
N ALA A 42 -2.83 -2.11 11.25
CA ALA A 42 -3.79 -3.11 11.70
C ALA A 42 -4.39 -3.87 10.50
N LEU A 43 -4.74 -3.15 9.42
CA LEU A 43 -5.22 -3.77 8.19
C LEU A 43 -4.14 -4.65 7.55
N ALA A 44 -2.89 -4.18 7.45
CA ALA A 44 -1.77 -4.93 6.91
C ALA A 44 -1.56 -6.23 7.69
N LEU A 45 -1.51 -6.18 9.02
CA LEU A 45 -1.37 -7.37 9.87
C LEU A 45 -2.52 -8.37 9.66
N LYS A 46 -3.75 -7.89 9.51
CA LYS A 46 -4.92 -8.74 9.25
C LYS A 46 -4.85 -9.38 7.86
N VAL A 47 -4.53 -8.59 6.84
CA VAL A 47 -4.45 -9.02 5.44
C VAL A 47 -3.32 -10.02 5.23
N LEU A 48 -2.11 -9.73 5.73
CA LEU A 48 -0.94 -10.60 5.61
C LEU A 48 -1.09 -11.92 6.39
N LYS A 49 -1.96 -11.95 7.41
CA LYS A 49 -2.36 -13.20 8.08
C LYS A 49 -3.33 -14.02 7.22
N ARG A 50 -4.30 -13.37 6.59
CA ARG A 50 -5.34 -14.01 5.75
C ARG A 50 -4.75 -14.54 4.45
N ASP A 51 -4.05 -13.67 3.73
CA ASP A 51 -3.46 -13.92 2.41
C ASP A 51 -2.00 -14.33 2.60
N LYS A 52 -1.82 -15.43 3.33
CA LYS A 52 -0.49 -15.92 3.70
C LYS A 52 0.35 -16.19 2.44
N ASN A 53 1.58 -15.69 2.45
CA ASN A 53 2.59 -15.82 1.37
C ASN A 53 2.25 -15.05 0.08
N MET A 54 1.13 -14.34 0.01
CA MET A 54 0.83 -13.44 -1.10
C MET A 54 1.57 -12.11 -0.88
N PRO A 55 2.33 -11.60 -1.86
CA PRO A 55 2.92 -10.27 -1.77
C PRO A 55 1.81 -9.21 -1.72
N ALA A 56 2.04 -8.14 -0.97
CA ALA A 56 1.13 -7.01 -0.88
C ALA A 56 1.79 -5.72 -1.37
N LEU A 57 1.02 -4.85 -2.03
CA LEU A 57 1.38 -3.46 -2.27
C LEU A 57 0.54 -2.57 -1.36
N VAL A 58 1.20 -1.67 -0.64
CA VAL A 58 0.55 -0.65 0.21
C VAL A 58 0.79 0.70 -0.42
N PHE A 59 -0.30 1.35 -0.82
CA PHE A 59 -0.27 2.65 -1.49
C PHE A 59 -0.42 3.79 -0.48
N HIS A 60 0.48 4.75 -0.56
CA HIS A 60 0.29 6.08 0.00
C HIS A 60 -0.19 7.00 -1.11
N TRP A 61 -1.50 7.19 -1.23
CA TRP A 61 -2.09 8.08 -2.24
C TRP A 61 -1.75 9.54 -1.95
N ASP A 62 -1.60 10.33 -3.01
CA ASP A 62 -1.49 11.78 -2.95
C ASP A 62 -2.77 12.41 -3.53
N PRO A 63 -3.68 12.90 -2.67
CA PRO A 63 -4.92 13.51 -3.12
C PRO A 63 -4.71 14.73 -4.03
N ALA A 64 -3.59 15.45 -3.91
CA ALA A 64 -3.33 16.61 -4.76
C ALA A 64 -3.16 16.21 -6.23
N GLY A 65 -2.62 15.03 -6.52
CA GLY A 65 -2.49 14.53 -7.89
C GLY A 65 -3.80 14.15 -8.57
N PHE A 66 -4.89 13.95 -7.81
CA PHE A 66 -6.23 13.73 -8.34
C PHE A 66 -7.10 15.00 -8.30
N ASN A 67 -6.61 16.08 -7.70
CA ASN A 67 -7.35 17.33 -7.48
C ASN A 67 -6.53 18.54 -7.93
N ASP A 68 -5.65 18.36 -8.91
CA ASP A 68 -4.77 19.39 -9.45
C ASP A 68 -5.56 20.45 -10.23
N VAL A 69 -6.72 20.09 -10.78
CA VAL A 69 -7.68 21.02 -11.40
C VAL A 69 -8.90 21.20 -10.52
N ALA A 70 -9.05 22.39 -9.93
CA ALA A 70 -10.09 22.68 -8.93
C ALA A 70 -11.53 22.48 -9.45
N THR A 71 -11.80 22.74 -10.72
CA THR A 71 -13.14 22.60 -11.33
C THR A 71 -13.51 21.16 -11.67
N PHE A 72 -12.54 20.24 -11.65
CA PHE A 72 -12.71 18.82 -11.95
C PHE A 72 -12.04 17.96 -10.86
N SER A 73 -12.57 18.05 -9.65
CA SER A 73 -12.11 17.25 -8.50
C SER A 73 -12.15 15.75 -8.78
N ASN A 74 -11.28 15.02 -8.08
CA ASN A 74 -11.12 13.56 -8.14
C ASN A 74 -10.69 13.00 -9.50
N ASN A 75 -10.25 13.86 -10.42
CA ASN A 75 -9.71 13.45 -11.72
C ASN A 75 -8.41 14.21 -11.97
N ARG A 76 -7.33 13.45 -12.13
CA ARG A 76 -6.01 13.99 -12.52
C ARG A 76 -6.13 14.76 -13.83
N ASN A 77 -5.46 15.92 -13.91
CA ASN A 77 -5.47 16.81 -15.07
C ASN A 77 -6.88 17.27 -15.48
N GLY A 78 -7.88 17.11 -14.61
CA GLY A 78 -9.30 17.34 -14.94
C GLY A 78 -9.87 16.38 -15.98
N VAL A 79 -9.19 15.28 -16.29
CA VAL A 79 -9.62 14.32 -17.32
C VAL A 79 -10.52 13.25 -16.70
N MET A 80 -11.79 13.21 -17.11
CA MET A 80 -12.75 12.21 -16.64
C MET A 80 -12.19 10.79 -16.82
N GLY A 81 -12.16 10.03 -15.73
CA GLY A 81 -11.66 8.66 -15.71
C GLY A 81 -10.20 8.51 -15.29
N GLN A 82 -9.43 9.60 -15.18
CA GLN A 82 -8.09 9.57 -14.58
C GLN A 82 -8.18 9.70 -13.06
N ASN A 83 -8.79 8.70 -12.41
CA ASN A 83 -9.15 8.75 -10.99
C ASN A 83 -8.74 7.49 -10.24
N LEU A 84 -8.87 7.52 -8.91
CA LEU A 84 -8.49 6.40 -8.04
C LEU A 84 -9.23 5.10 -8.43
N ALA A 85 -10.50 5.18 -8.86
CA ALA A 85 -11.27 4.00 -9.26
C ALA A 85 -10.68 3.31 -10.49
N ALA A 86 -10.13 4.07 -11.45
CA ALA A 86 -9.42 3.50 -12.60
C ALA A 86 -8.13 2.78 -12.20
N VAL A 87 -7.36 3.33 -11.24
CA VAL A 87 -6.17 2.65 -10.70
C VAL A 87 -6.54 1.34 -10.01
N ILE A 88 -7.57 1.35 -9.16
CA ILE A 88 -8.09 0.16 -8.48
C ILE A 88 -8.57 -0.89 -9.49
N THR A 89 -9.31 -0.46 -10.52
CA THR A 89 -9.80 -1.35 -11.58
C THR A 89 -8.63 -2.03 -12.28
N ASN A 90 -7.59 -1.27 -12.62
CA ASN A 90 -6.39 -1.82 -13.23
C ASN A 90 -5.68 -2.85 -12.33
N LEU A 91 -5.49 -2.54 -11.04
CA LEU A 91 -4.91 -3.47 -10.06
C LEU A 91 -5.71 -4.77 -9.96
N THR A 92 -7.04 -4.67 -9.81
CA THR A 92 -7.91 -5.84 -9.65
C THR A 92 -8.03 -6.67 -10.92
N ALA A 93 -7.97 -6.05 -12.10
CA ALA A 93 -7.90 -6.74 -13.39
C ALA A 93 -6.62 -7.59 -13.53
N SER A 94 -5.52 -7.19 -12.87
CA SER A 94 -4.29 -7.99 -12.78
C SER A 94 -4.31 -9.06 -11.68
N GLY A 95 -5.48 -9.31 -11.08
CA GLY A 95 -5.68 -10.34 -10.06
C GLY A 95 -5.41 -9.88 -8.62
N ALA A 96 -5.21 -8.59 -8.39
CA ALA A 96 -5.05 -8.07 -7.04
C ALA A 96 -6.37 -8.14 -6.27
N ARG A 97 -6.30 -8.52 -4.99
CA ARG A 97 -7.42 -8.36 -4.06
C ARG A 97 -7.28 -7.03 -3.33
N ASN A 98 -8.34 -6.23 -3.38
CA ASN A 98 -8.39 -4.90 -2.79
C ASN A 98 -8.82 -4.93 -1.30
N TYR A 99 -8.07 -4.24 -0.45
CA TYR A 99 -8.39 -3.97 0.94
C TYR A 99 -8.37 -2.47 1.22
N ASN A 100 -9.56 -1.91 1.38
CA ASN A 100 -9.79 -0.50 1.71
C ASN A 100 -9.14 0.49 0.72
N ASN A 101 -8.94 0.09 -0.54
CA ASN A 101 -8.27 0.89 -1.58
C ASN A 101 -6.82 1.28 -1.24
N ILE A 102 -6.23 0.72 -0.19
CA ILE A 102 -4.88 1.06 0.30
C ILE A 102 -3.94 -0.12 0.15
N ILE A 103 -4.41 -1.33 0.50
CA ILE A 103 -3.60 -2.55 0.47
C ILE A 103 -4.13 -3.48 -0.61
N PHE A 104 -3.23 -3.99 -1.45
CA PHE A 104 -3.57 -4.89 -2.54
C PHE A 104 -2.70 -6.14 -2.45
N THR A 105 -3.30 -7.31 -2.22
CA THR A 105 -2.55 -8.58 -2.24
C THR A 105 -2.61 -9.20 -3.62
N PHE A 106 -1.49 -9.76 -4.06
CA PHE A 106 -1.36 -10.42 -5.35
C PHE A 106 -1.14 -11.91 -5.16
N PRO A 107 -1.67 -12.79 -6.04
CA PRO A 107 -1.43 -14.23 -5.94
C PRO A 107 0.05 -14.61 -5.89
N ASN A 108 0.90 -13.87 -6.61
CA ASN A 108 2.34 -14.05 -6.67
C ASN A 108 3.02 -12.81 -7.27
N GLY A 109 4.36 -12.82 -7.33
CA GLY A 109 5.15 -11.74 -7.94
C GLY A 109 4.90 -11.56 -9.45
N THR A 110 4.53 -12.62 -10.17
CA THR A 110 4.19 -12.54 -11.60
C THR A 110 2.98 -11.66 -11.84
N SER A 111 1.93 -11.77 -11.01
CA SER A 111 0.75 -10.89 -11.10
C SER A 111 1.10 -9.41 -10.88
N ILE A 112 2.08 -9.10 -10.01
CA ILE A 112 2.60 -7.74 -9.86
C ILE A 112 3.30 -7.30 -11.16
N GLY A 113 4.13 -8.17 -11.76
CA GLY A 113 4.77 -7.90 -13.05
C GLY A 113 3.76 -7.63 -14.18
N THR A 114 2.69 -8.43 -14.27
CA THR A 114 1.59 -8.22 -15.21
C THR A 114 0.91 -6.88 -14.98
N TRP A 115 0.65 -6.53 -13.72
CA TRP A 115 0.09 -5.22 -13.39
C TRP A 115 0.99 -4.07 -13.87
N LYS A 116 2.31 -4.15 -13.65
CA LYS A 116 3.26 -3.14 -14.18
C LYS A 116 3.12 -2.94 -15.68
N GLN A 117 3.05 -4.02 -16.45
CA GLN A 117 2.90 -3.98 -17.90
C GLN A 117 1.55 -3.38 -18.33
N GLN A 118 0.47 -3.76 -17.63
CA GLN A 118 -0.87 -3.24 -17.90
C GLN A 118 -1.02 -1.77 -17.51
N MET A 119 -0.26 -1.29 -16.53
CA MET A 119 -0.26 0.11 -16.11
C MET A 119 0.17 1.02 -17.26
N ASP A 120 1.25 0.68 -17.96
CA ASP A 120 1.77 1.47 -19.08
C ASP A 120 0.80 1.52 -20.28
N THR A 121 -0.04 0.51 -20.43
CA THR A 121 -1.03 0.44 -21.52
C THR A 121 -2.36 1.11 -21.15
N ASN A 122 -2.86 0.85 -19.94
CA ASN A 122 -4.25 1.18 -19.57
C ASN A 122 -4.34 2.49 -18.78
N ILE A 123 -3.32 2.82 -17.98
CA ILE A 123 -3.31 3.99 -17.12
C ILE A 123 -1.94 4.70 -17.11
N PRO A 124 -1.29 4.97 -18.26
CA PRO A 124 0.05 5.58 -18.29
C PRO A 124 0.12 6.94 -17.56
N TRP A 125 -1.03 7.61 -17.40
CA TRP A 125 -1.16 8.87 -16.69
C TRP A 125 -0.83 8.81 -15.19
N VAL A 126 -0.77 7.62 -14.57
CA VAL A 126 -0.36 7.50 -13.15
C VAL A 126 1.13 7.76 -12.94
N ARG A 127 1.94 7.66 -14.01
CA ARG A 127 3.36 7.97 -13.99
C ARG A 127 3.59 9.44 -13.65
N SER A 128 4.78 9.72 -13.12
CA SER A 128 5.25 11.07 -12.86
C SER A 128 5.19 11.91 -14.14
N GLN A 129 4.70 13.13 -14.01
CA GLN A 129 4.53 14.06 -15.12
C GLN A 129 5.09 15.42 -14.71
N THR A 130 5.84 16.03 -15.61
CA THR A 130 6.43 17.36 -15.40
C THR A 130 5.34 18.37 -15.03
N ARG A 131 5.48 19.01 -13.86
CA ARG A 131 4.59 20.06 -13.32
C ARG A 131 3.20 19.60 -12.89
N ILE A 132 2.90 18.31 -12.91
CA ILE A 132 1.65 17.76 -12.38
C ILE A 132 1.99 17.01 -11.07
N PRO A 133 1.34 17.31 -9.93
CA PRO A 133 1.55 16.56 -8.68
C PRO A 133 1.35 15.06 -8.92
N ASN A 134 2.05 14.16 -8.23
CA ASN A 134 1.83 12.72 -8.41
C ASN A 134 0.51 12.28 -7.76
N VAL A 135 -0.11 11.21 -8.27
CA VAL A 135 -1.29 10.59 -7.61
C VAL A 135 -0.92 9.66 -6.46
N ILE A 136 0.35 9.31 -6.35
CA ILE A 136 0.92 8.36 -5.41
C ILE A 136 2.17 8.99 -4.84
N HIS A 137 2.24 9.08 -3.51
CA HIS A 137 3.40 9.58 -2.79
C HIS A 137 4.48 8.50 -2.68
N THR A 138 4.09 7.32 -2.19
CA THR A 138 4.96 6.13 -2.11
C THR A 138 4.16 4.84 -2.25
N VAL A 139 4.83 3.76 -2.64
CA VAL A 139 4.30 2.40 -2.56
C VAL A 139 5.29 1.51 -1.87
N THR A 140 4.82 0.74 -0.89
CA THR A 140 5.63 -0.27 -0.22
C THR A 140 5.20 -1.65 -0.66
N ARG A 141 6.14 -2.45 -1.16
CA ARG A 141 5.94 -3.89 -1.34
C ARG A 141 6.24 -4.61 -0.03
N ILE A 142 5.33 -5.47 0.39
CA ILE A 142 5.49 -6.35 1.55
C ILE A 142 5.55 -7.79 1.07
N ASN A 143 6.67 -8.44 1.33
CA ASN A 143 6.83 -9.87 1.12
C ASN A 143 6.90 -10.58 2.47
N ARG A 144 6.37 -11.80 2.56
CA ARG A 144 6.66 -12.65 3.72
C ARG A 144 8.03 -13.28 3.52
N VAL A 145 8.91 -13.16 4.51
CA VAL A 145 10.21 -13.81 4.47
C VAL A 145 9.98 -15.32 4.52
N THR A 146 10.50 -16.05 3.55
CA THR A 146 10.52 -17.51 3.59
C THR A 146 11.85 -17.91 4.21
N GLU A 147 11.82 -18.57 5.37
CA GLU A 147 13.01 -19.22 5.91
C GLU A 147 13.31 -20.42 5.01
N HIS A 148 14.28 -20.27 4.12
CA HIS A 148 15.02 -21.42 3.63
C HIS A 148 15.84 -21.95 4.82
N ASP A 149 15.70 -23.24 5.13
CA ASP A 149 16.53 -24.05 6.04
C ASP A 149 15.98 -24.43 7.44
N THR A 150 14.86 -23.87 7.93
CA THR A 150 14.33 -24.26 9.27
C THR A 150 13.04 -25.10 9.23
N GLY A 151 12.41 -25.24 8.06
CA GLY A 151 11.08 -25.86 7.93
C GLY A 151 9.95 -25.10 8.65
N THR A 152 10.25 -23.95 9.28
CA THR A 152 9.28 -23.13 10.02
C THR A 152 8.93 -21.89 9.19
N PRO A 153 7.64 -21.65 8.87
CA PRO A 153 7.26 -20.45 8.12
C PRO A 153 7.54 -19.20 8.93
N SER A 154 8.56 -18.42 8.55
CA SER A 154 8.88 -17.17 9.24
C SER A 154 7.66 -16.28 9.33
N SER A 155 7.51 -15.58 10.46
CA SER A 155 6.43 -14.61 10.64
C SER A 155 6.87 -13.18 10.30
N ALA A 156 8.09 -13.05 9.79
CA ALA A 156 8.73 -11.81 9.40
C ALA A 156 8.29 -11.34 8.01
N PHE A 157 8.39 -10.05 7.80
CA PHE A 157 8.07 -9.36 6.56
C PHE A 157 9.29 -8.61 6.06
N ASP A 158 9.49 -8.64 4.75
CA ASP A 158 10.41 -7.79 4.05
C ASP A 158 9.63 -6.59 3.48
N LEU A 159 10.15 -5.38 3.70
CA LEU A 159 9.55 -4.13 3.25
C LEU A 159 10.47 -3.50 2.22
N GLU A 160 9.95 -3.25 1.03
CA GLU A 160 10.70 -2.69 -0.09
C GLU A 160 9.98 -1.44 -0.61
N ASP A 161 10.76 -0.39 -0.89
CA ASP A 161 10.26 0.73 -1.66
C ASP A 161 9.99 0.29 -3.10
N PHE A 162 8.75 0.42 -3.52
CA PHE A 162 8.28 0.02 -4.84
C PHE A 162 7.86 1.22 -5.68
N SER A 163 8.17 2.43 -5.23
CA SER A 163 7.70 3.69 -5.83
C SER A 163 8.31 3.95 -7.21
N ASP A 164 9.47 3.36 -7.51
CA ASP A 164 10.16 3.51 -8.81
C ASP A 164 9.33 3.04 -10.00
N VAL A 165 8.31 2.21 -9.76
CA VAL A 165 7.35 1.82 -10.80
C VAL A 165 6.54 3.00 -11.34
N PHE A 166 6.51 4.15 -10.66
CA PHE A 166 5.78 5.34 -11.13
C PHE A 166 6.66 6.42 -11.74
N ASN A 167 7.98 6.22 -11.74
CA ASN A 167 8.92 7.15 -12.35
C ASN A 167 8.94 7.03 -13.87
#